data_AF-W7K3G8-F1
#
_entry.id   AF-W7K3G8-F1
#
_cell.length_a   1.000
_cell.length_b   1.000
_cell.length_c   1.000
_cell.angle_alpha   90.00
_cell.angle_beta   90.00
_cell.angle_gamma   90.00
#
_symmetry.space_group_name_H-M   'P 1'
#
loop_
_entity.id
_entity.type
_entity.pdbx_description
1 polymer ?
#
loop_
_entity_poly.entity_id
_entity_poly.type
_entity_poly.pdbx_seq_one_letter_code
_entity_poly.pdbx_strand_id
1 'polypeptide(L)' 'MILGRKVYLNTLSKNNFDVIQKKLEDIGVYPSHMEEMFVKGTGAGGQKVNKTNNCVIIKYKNNQNNNIIIKCHKY' A
#
# COMPACT_ATOMS: atom_id res chain seq x y z
N MET A 1 -8.10 -18.21 28.35
CA MET A 1 -6.92 -17.40 28.74
C MET A 1 -5.91 -17.54 27.63
N ILE A 2 -5.79 -16.51 26.79
CA ILE A 2 -5.00 -16.51 25.54
C ILE A 2 -3.50 -16.54 25.87
N LEU A 3 -2.88 -17.72 25.70
CA LEU A 3 -1.44 -17.93 25.77
C LEU A 3 -0.84 -17.62 24.39
N GLY A 4 0.20 -16.77 24.32
CA GLY A 4 1.12 -16.82 23.17
C GLY A 4 1.52 -15.52 22.47
N ARG A 5 1.13 -14.32 22.95
CA ARG A 5 1.55 -13.05 22.32
C ARG A 5 2.80 -12.45 22.98
N LYS A 6 3.83 -13.26 23.19
CA LYS A 6 5.17 -12.82 23.63
C LYS A 6 6.18 -13.58 22.77
N VAL A 7 7.24 -12.90 22.33
CA VAL A 7 8.32 -13.35 21.41
C VAL A 7 8.12 -12.97 19.95
N TYR A 8 8.30 -11.68 19.58
CA TYR A 8 8.75 -11.29 18.22
C TYR A 8 9.48 -9.93 18.18
N LEU A 9 10.03 -9.45 19.31
CA LEU A 9 10.71 -8.15 19.35
C LEU A 9 12.19 -8.20 19.66
N ASN A 10 12.82 -9.39 19.63
CA ASN A 10 14.27 -9.47 19.80
C ASN A 10 14.95 -9.90 18.50
N THR A 11 15.86 -9.04 18.03
CA THR A 11 16.86 -9.25 16.96
C THR A 11 16.50 -8.70 15.57
N LEU A 12 16.36 -7.38 15.46
CA LEU A 12 16.28 -6.70 14.16
C LEU A 12 17.69 -6.36 13.64
N SER A 13 18.34 -7.36 13.05
CA SER A 13 19.41 -7.17 12.05
C SER A 13 19.01 -7.82 10.72
N LYS A 14 17.72 -7.71 10.37
CA LYS A 14 17.13 -8.10 9.08
C LYS A 14 16.31 -6.92 8.60
N ASN A 15 16.40 -6.62 7.31
CA ASN A 15 15.89 -5.39 6.70
C ASN A 15 14.45 -5.11 7.17
N ASN A 16 14.16 -3.87 7.55
CA ASN A 16 12.81 -3.46 8.01
C ASN A 16 11.69 -3.90 7.05
N PHE A 17 12.01 -4.07 5.77
CA PHE A 17 11.14 -4.62 4.74
C PHE A 17 10.69 -6.07 5.00
N ASP A 18 11.57 -6.97 5.41
CA ASP A 18 11.23 -8.38 5.66
C ASP A 18 10.21 -8.50 6.80
N VAL A 19 10.36 -7.64 7.81
CA VAL A 19 9.45 -7.57 8.97
C VAL A 19 8.08 -7.07 8.56
N ILE A 20 8.04 -6.04 7.72
CA ILE A 20 6.79 -5.49 7.20
C ILE A 20 6.10 -6.51 6.30
N GLN A 21 6.83 -7.15 5.40
CA GLN A 21 6.29 -8.18 4.50
C GLN A 21 5.66 -9.32 5.30
N LYS A 22 6.37 -9.86 6.31
CA LYS A 22 5.82 -10.92 7.16
C LYS A 22 4.56 -10.50 7.90
N LYS A 23 4.51 -9.28 8.44
CA LYS A 23 3.30 -8.75 9.09
C LYS A 23 2.12 -8.62 8.12
N LEU A 24 2.39 -8.24 6.87
CA LEU A 24 1.37 -8.13 5.83
C LEU A 24 0.83 -9.51 5.44
N GLU A 25 1.70 -10.51 5.30
CA GLU A 25 1.32 -11.89 5.05
C GLU A 25 0.48 -12.48 6.19
N ASP A 26 0.83 -12.20 7.45
CA ASP A 26 0.09 -12.64 8.64
C ASP A 26 -1.36 -12.11 8.67
N ILE A 27 -1.64 -10.97 8.04
CA ILE A 27 -3.00 -10.41 7.90
C ILE A 27 -3.64 -10.72 6.54
N GLY A 28 -3.02 -11.59 5.72
CA GLY A 28 -3.54 -12.00 4.41
C GLY A 28 -3.43 -10.91 3.32
N VAL A 29 -2.53 -9.95 3.47
CA VAL A 29 -2.27 -8.90 2.49
C VAL A 29 -1.05 -9.27 1.66
N TYR A 30 -1.27 -9.57 0.38
CA TYR A 30 -0.22 -9.88 -0.59
C TYR A 30 -0.07 -8.76 -1.63
N PRO A 31 1.12 -8.57 -2.22
CA PRO A 31 1.33 -7.62 -3.30
C PRO A 31 0.41 -7.85 -4.51
N SER A 32 0.06 -9.11 -4.81
CA SER A 32 -0.85 -9.48 -5.90
C SER A 32 -2.28 -8.96 -5.73
N HIS A 33 -2.65 -8.48 -4.54
CA HIS A 33 -3.93 -7.82 -4.30
C HIS A 33 -3.92 -6.34 -4.68
N MET A 34 -2.78 -5.78 -5.09
CA MET A 34 -2.63 -4.35 -5.39
C MET A 34 -2.37 -4.11 -6.87
N GLU A 35 -3.09 -3.16 -7.46
CA GLU A 35 -2.84 -2.63 -8.80
C GLU A 35 -2.48 -1.15 -8.70
N GLU A 36 -1.34 -0.76 -9.27
CA GLU A 36 -0.91 0.64 -9.37
C GLU A 36 -1.21 1.23 -10.75
N MET A 37 -1.72 2.47 -10.76
CA MET A 37 -2.01 3.21 -11.99
C MET A 37 -1.50 4.64 -11.86
N PHE A 38 -0.70 5.08 -12.84
CA PHE A 38 -0.27 6.47 -12.95
C PHE A 38 -1.23 7.23 -13.85
N VAL A 39 -1.90 8.23 -13.27
CA VAL A 39 -2.88 9.07 -13.98
C VAL A 39 -2.42 10.51 -13.99
N LYS A 40 -2.92 11.25 -14.98
CA LYS A 40 -2.80 12.71 -14.97
C LYS A 40 -3.61 13.26 -13.80
N GLY A 41 -3.05 14.24 -13.09
CA GLY A 41 -3.81 14.96 -12.08
C GLY A 41 -5.03 15.64 -12.70
N THR A 42 -6.13 15.73 -11.95
CA THR A 42 -7.38 16.36 -12.39
C THR A 42 -7.71 17.50 -11.44
N GLY A 43 -8.04 18.70 -11.94
CA GLY A 43 -8.47 19.84 -11.13
C GLY A 43 -8.15 21.18 -11.77
N ALA A 44 -8.42 22.30 -11.07
CA ALA A 44 -8.14 23.67 -11.52
C ALA A 44 -6.63 24.01 -11.63
N GLY A 45 -5.76 22.99 -11.59
CA GLY A 45 -4.33 23.17 -11.78
C GLY A 45 -4.05 23.56 -13.23
N GLY A 46 -3.20 24.57 -13.40
CA GLY A 46 -2.77 25.05 -14.72
C GLY A 46 -2.07 23.98 -15.56
N GLN A 47 -1.46 24.41 -16.67
CA GLN A 47 -0.89 23.54 -17.71
C GLN A 47 0.02 22.40 -17.19
N LYS A 48 0.71 22.61 -16.06
CA LYS A 48 1.59 21.64 -15.40
C LYS A 48 0.86 20.38 -14.89
N VAL A 49 -0.31 20.54 -14.24
CA VAL A 49 -1.05 19.41 -13.64
C VAL A 49 -1.63 18.48 -14.71
N ASN A 50 -2.04 19.05 -15.85
CA ASN A 50 -2.66 18.30 -16.94
C ASN A 50 -1.66 17.58 -17.87
N LYS A 51 -0.36 17.86 -17.75
CA LYS A 51 0.69 17.27 -18.62
C LYS A 51 1.57 16.22 -17.94
N THR A 52 1.51 16.08 -16.62
CA THR A 52 2.35 15.13 -15.87
C THR A 52 1.51 14.06 -15.18
N ASN A 53 1.93 12.80 -15.30
CA ASN A 53 1.38 11.67 -14.54
C ASN A 53 1.87 11.70 -13.08
N ASN A 54 1.55 12.78 -12.34
CA ASN A 54 1.99 12.99 -10.95
C ASN A 54 1.04 12.39 -9.91
N CYS A 55 -0.04 11.75 -10.36
CA CYS A 55 -1.04 11.15 -9.50
C CYS A 55 -0.94 9.63 -9.62
N VAL A 56 -0.81 8.96 -8.47
CA VAL A 56 -0.86 7.50 -8.39
C VAL A 56 -2.20 7.09 -7.79
N ILE A 57 -2.82 6.08 -8.40
CA ILE A 57 -3.98 5.38 -7.86
C ILE A 57 -3.52 3.98 -7.50
N ILE A 58 -3.74 3.57 -6.25
CA ILE A 58 -3.54 2.20 -5.79
C ILE A 58 -4.93 1.61 -5.56
N LYS A 59 -5.24 0.53 -6.28
CA LYS A 59 -6.45 -0.28 -6.07
C LYS A 59 -6.04 -1.53 -5.32
N TYR A 60 -6.65 -1.75 -4.16
CA TYR A 60 -6.54 -3.00 -3.43
C TYR A 60 -7.82 -3.80 -3.63
N LYS A 61 -7.67 -5.02 -4.14
CA LYS A 61 -8.75 -5.99 -4.34
C LYS A 61 -8.30 -7.34 -3.81
N ASN A 62 -9.01 -7.86 -2.82
CA ASN A 62 -8.77 -9.20 -2.29
C ASN A 62 -9.95 -10.14 -2.57
N ASN A 63 -9.75 -11.44 -2.29
CA ASN A 63 -10.75 -12.48 -2.49
C ASN A 63 -11.99 -12.35 -1.58
N GLN A 64 -11.97 -11.44 -0.61
CA GLN A 64 -13.05 -11.19 0.35
C GLN A 64 -13.89 -9.95 -0.02
N ASN A 65 -13.92 -9.55 -1.30
CA ASN A 65 -14.68 -8.41 -1.83
C ASN A 65 -14.34 -7.03 -1.21
N ASN A 66 -13.17 -6.90 -0.56
CA ASN A 66 -12.70 -5.59 -0.10
C ASN A 66 -12.11 -4.82 -1.29
N ASN A 67 -12.72 -3.69 -1.62
CA ASN A 67 -12.26 -2.80 -2.70
C ASN A 67 -11.86 -1.46 -2.06
N ILE A 68 -10.56 -1.23 -1.94
CA ILE A 68 -10.02 0.03 -1.41
C ILE A 68 -9.32 0.75 -2.56
N ILE A 69 -9.64 2.03 -2.75
CA ILE A 69 -9.01 2.87 -3.77
C ILE A 69 -8.35 4.04 -3.06
N ILE A 70 -7.02 4.14 -3.21
CA ILE A 70 -6.22 5.23 -2.65
C ILE A 70 -5.73 6.08 -3.82
N LYS A 71 -5.99 7.38 -3.79
CA LYS A 71 -5.45 8.35 -4.74
C LYS A 71 -4.48 9.26 -4.02
N CYS A 72 -3.24 9.31 -4.48
CA CYS A 72 -2.21 10.21 -3.96
C CYS A 72 -1.72 11.11 -5.09
N HIS A 73 -1.73 12.42 -4.85
CA HIS A 73 -1.24 13.42 -5.78
C HIS A 73 -0.16 14.24 -5.07
N LYS A 74 1.05 14.24 -5.63
CA LYS A 74 2.13 15.11 -5.17
C LYS A 74 2.10 16.43 -5.95
N TYR A 75 1.96 17.54 -5.23
CA TYR A 75 2.01 18.90 -5.77
C TYR A 75 3.46 19.40 -5.92
#